data_AF-A0AAV1QKM7-F1
#
_entry.id   AF-A0AAV1QKM7-F1
#
_cell.length_a   1.000
_cell.length_b   1.000
_cell.length_c   1.000
_cell.angle_alpha   90.00
_cell.angle_beta   90.00
_cell.angle_gamma   90.00
#
_symmetry.space_group_name_H-M   'P 1'
#
loop_
_entity.id
_entity.type
_entity.pdbx_description
1 polymer ?
#
loop_
_entity_poly.entity_id
_entity_poly.type
_entity_poly.pdbx_seq_one_letter_code
_entity_poly.pdbx_strand_id
1 'polypeptide(L)'
;MPSAFLTSRPIRQVIYGLLLGKGTTLHVEERDREGLHLKYNSVQPTFKGLAKQLKLESLDKVDPSQRLQVLLESLRVTQASLSRLPTHLHLPVAATCYWFQRATPTPDMGLLKALVLNMGGALKQRTAVQNQHTDFELNVDVVHAFNQWQACLKDSIHLNQLLDLPLPEPCVAQLYEGTMVHQLVRTMSSRKKLRNFLKSDRDSVKLYQNILSVIHEINAQSMASATSQKAQSSPRQRQPLGNLPTNLHQLFIVCDDEQDECERFSADKAEEDLQFDDELSLRTRYKAKERNNRCNKPELSRKQELRGLNFL
;
A
#
# COMPACT_ATOMS: atom_id res chain seq x y z
N MET A 1 -14.82 11.99 -4.04
CA MET A 1 -13.60 11.24 -4.39
C MET A 1 -13.62 10.94 -5.88
N PRO A 2 -12.47 10.95 -6.57
CA PRO A 2 -12.40 10.53 -7.97
C PRO A 2 -12.82 9.05 -8.10
N SER A 3 -13.05 8.59 -9.33
CA SER A 3 -13.32 7.16 -9.56
C SER A 3 -12.09 6.31 -9.23
N ALA A 4 -12.31 5.19 -8.54
CA ALA A 4 -11.25 4.25 -8.17
C ALA A 4 -10.56 3.63 -9.41
N PHE A 5 -11.27 3.57 -10.54
CA PHE A 5 -10.76 3.03 -11.80
C PHE A 5 -9.78 3.96 -12.52
N LEU A 6 -9.63 5.21 -12.08
CA LEU A 6 -8.62 6.11 -12.64
C LEU A 6 -7.20 5.63 -12.33
N THR A 7 -6.97 5.03 -11.15
CA THR A 7 -5.65 4.56 -10.74
C THR A 7 -5.12 3.50 -11.69
N SER A 8 -5.96 2.56 -12.12
CA SER A 8 -5.57 1.47 -13.02
C SER A 8 -5.74 1.80 -14.51
N ARG A 9 -6.20 3.01 -14.87
CA ARG A 9 -6.37 3.42 -16.27
C ARG A 9 -5.11 3.20 -17.12
N PRO A 10 -3.89 3.53 -16.67
CA PRO A 10 -2.72 3.32 -17.52
C PRO A 10 -2.43 1.85 -17.81
N ILE A 11 -2.84 0.92 -16.94
CA ILE A 11 -2.78 -0.52 -17.21
C ILE A 11 -3.76 -0.86 -18.35
N ARG A 12 -5.00 -0.36 -18.27
CA ARG A 12 -6.00 -0.54 -19.35
C ARG A 12 -5.57 0.09 -20.66
N GLN A 13 -4.86 1.23 -20.65
CA GLN A 13 -4.32 1.82 -21.87
C GLN A 13 -3.35 0.87 -22.57
N VAL A 14 -2.54 0.09 -21.83
CA VAL A 14 -1.68 -0.95 -22.41
C VAL A 14 -2.52 -2.10 -22.98
N ILE A 15 -3.54 -2.56 -22.24
CA ILE A 15 -4.48 -3.59 -22.71
C ILE A 15 -5.14 -3.15 -24.03
N TYR A 16 -5.66 -1.94 -24.10
CA TYR A 16 -6.25 -1.38 -25.32
C TYR A 16 -5.23 -1.31 -26.45
N GLY A 17 -3.97 -0.99 -26.13
CA GLY A 17 -2.89 -0.98 -27.11
C GLY A 17 -2.69 -2.37 -27.72
N LEU A 18 -2.52 -3.38 -26.87
CA LEU A 18 -2.32 -4.76 -27.29
C LEU A 18 -3.52 -5.31 -28.08
N LEU A 19 -4.75 -4.98 -27.68
CA LEU A 19 -5.97 -5.46 -28.34
C LEU A 19 -6.25 -4.78 -29.69
N LEU A 20 -6.06 -3.46 -29.77
CA LEU A 20 -6.48 -2.66 -30.92
C LEU A 20 -5.37 -2.40 -31.95
N GLY A 21 -4.10 -2.59 -31.55
CA GLY A 21 -2.96 -2.40 -32.44
C GLY A 21 -2.69 -0.94 -32.85
N LYS A 22 -1.74 -0.74 -33.76
CA LYS A 22 -1.11 0.57 -34.07
C LYS A 22 -1.98 1.59 -34.83
N GLY A 23 -3.30 1.43 -34.87
CA GLY A 23 -4.18 2.41 -35.52
C GLY A 23 -4.09 3.76 -34.81
N THR A 24 -3.59 4.78 -35.50
CA THR A 24 -3.23 6.11 -34.94
C THR A 24 -4.41 6.93 -34.40
N THR A 25 -5.65 6.48 -34.61
CA THR A 25 -6.88 7.20 -34.23
C THR A 25 -7.82 6.40 -33.32
N LEU A 26 -7.38 5.25 -32.80
CA LEU A 26 -8.25 4.40 -31.99
C LEU A 26 -8.37 4.97 -30.58
N HIS A 27 -9.59 5.30 -30.17
CA HIS A 27 -9.95 5.70 -28.82
C HIS A 27 -10.93 4.69 -28.24
N VAL A 28 -10.78 4.38 -26.96
CA VAL A 28 -11.72 3.55 -26.20
C VAL A 28 -12.57 4.44 -25.34
N GLU A 29 -13.90 4.35 -25.49
CA GLU A 29 -14.84 5.03 -24.61
C GLU A 29 -14.97 4.25 -23.29
N GLU A 30 -14.44 4.82 -22.21
CA GLU A 30 -14.69 4.34 -20.84
C GLU A 30 -15.87 5.08 -20.23
N ARG A 31 -16.83 4.32 -19.70
CA ARG A 31 -17.98 4.86 -18.97
C ARG A 31 -17.69 4.83 -17.47
N ASP A 32 -17.89 5.98 -16.83
CA ASP A 32 -17.64 6.17 -15.41
C ASP A 32 -18.77 7.00 -14.78
N ARG A 33 -18.74 7.19 -13.47
CA ARG A 33 -19.71 8.04 -12.77
C ARG A 33 -19.02 9.16 -12.02
N GLU A 34 -19.59 10.35 -12.14
CA GLU A 34 -19.24 11.51 -11.33
C GLU A 34 -20.49 11.90 -10.51
N GLY A 35 -20.51 11.46 -9.26
CA GLY A 35 -21.73 11.47 -8.45
C GLY A 35 -22.82 10.61 -9.09
N LEU A 36 -23.96 11.23 -9.40
CA LEU A 36 -25.09 10.56 -10.07
C LEU A 36 -25.04 10.66 -11.61
N HIS A 37 -24.05 11.36 -12.16
CA HIS A 37 -23.96 11.59 -13.61
C HIS A 37 -23.05 10.58 -14.29
N LEU A 38 -23.55 10.01 -15.39
CA LEU A 38 -22.75 9.15 -16.27
C LEU A 38 -21.77 10.02 -17.07
N LYS A 39 -20.49 9.64 -17.03
CA LYS A 39 -19.39 10.33 -17.70
C LYS A 39 -18.77 9.40 -18.74
N TYR A 40 -18.53 9.94 -19.92
CA TYR A 40 -17.86 9.25 -21.01
C TYR A 40 -16.44 9.80 -21.14
N ASN A 41 -15.45 8.94 -21.05
CA ASN A 41 -14.04 9.32 -21.13
C ASN A 41 -13.44 8.67 -22.38
N SER A 42 -12.92 9.49 -23.28
CA SER A 42 -12.12 8.98 -24.40
C SER A 42 -10.72 8.65 -23.90
N VAL A 43 -10.35 7.38 -23.94
CA VAL A 43 -9.06 6.87 -23.46
C VAL A 43 -8.22 6.42 -24.64
N GLN A 44 -7.04 7.03 -24.77
CA GLN A 44 -6.08 6.68 -25.81
C GLN A 44 -5.28 5.43 -25.39
N PRO A 45 -5.21 4.40 -26.26
CA PRO A 45 -4.30 3.27 -26.09
C PRO A 45 -2.84 3.72 -25.95
N THR A 46 -2.07 3.03 -25.11
CA THR A 46 -0.65 3.31 -24.92
C THR A 46 0.19 2.17 -25.46
N PHE A 47 1.13 2.53 -26.32
CA PHE A 47 2.18 1.63 -26.79
C PHE A 47 3.52 2.21 -26.33
N LYS A 48 4.18 1.60 -25.36
CA LYS A 48 5.55 1.97 -24.94
C LYS A 48 6.43 0.72 -24.96
N GLY A 49 7.74 0.92 -25.10
CA GLY A 49 8.72 -0.17 -25.03
C GLY A 49 8.38 -1.32 -25.98
N LEU A 50 8.53 -2.55 -25.46
CA LEU A 50 8.26 -3.79 -26.19
C LEU A 50 6.79 -3.96 -26.58
N ALA A 51 5.84 -3.36 -25.85
CA ALA A 51 4.42 -3.46 -26.18
C ALA A 51 4.08 -2.90 -27.58
N LYS A 52 4.90 -1.97 -28.10
CA LYS A 52 4.80 -1.49 -29.50
C LYS A 52 5.08 -2.57 -30.54
N GLN A 53 5.86 -3.58 -30.20
CA GLN A 53 6.32 -4.58 -31.17
C GLN A 53 5.38 -5.80 -31.19
N LEU A 54 4.60 -5.98 -30.12
CA LEU A 54 3.67 -7.10 -30.01
C LEU A 54 2.44 -6.88 -30.87
N LYS A 55 1.92 -7.98 -31.41
CA LYS A 55 0.64 -8.04 -32.12
C LYS A 55 -0.24 -9.10 -31.47
N LEU A 56 -1.54 -8.82 -31.39
CA LEU A 56 -2.51 -9.74 -30.81
C LEU A 56 -2.52 -11.11 -31.48
N GLU A 57 -2.46 -11.15 -32.82
CA GLU A 57 -2.53 -12.37 -33.65
C GLU A 57 -1.40 -13.38 -33.44
N SER A 58 -0.31 -12.96 -32.83
CA SER A 58 0.89 -13.77 -32.65
C SER A 58 1.43 -13.69 -31.23
N LEU A 59 0.60 -13.24 -30.27
CA LEU A 59 1.07 -12.90 -28.94
C LEU A 59 1.46 -14.16 -28.13
N ASP A 60 0.76 -15.26 -28.35
CA ASP A 60 1.06 -16.61 -27.87
C ASP A 60 2.46 -17.10 -28.31
N LYS A 61 2.91 -16.66 -29.49
CA LYS A 61 4.21 -17.04 -30.09
C LYS A 61 5.37 -16.16 -29.64
N VAL A 62 5.09 -15.05 -28.96
CA VAL A 62 6.13 -14.16 -28.43
C VAL A 62 6.87 -14.87 -27.29
N ASP A 63 8.18 -14.63 -27.20
CA ASP A 63 9.00 -15.18 -26.14
C ASP A 63 8.40 -14.85 -24.74
N PRO A 64 8.28 -15.84 -23.83
CA PRO A 64 7.71 -15.62 -22.50
C PRO A 64 8.40 -14.51 -21.70
N SER A 65 9.71 -14.29 -21.87
CA SER A 65 10.44 -13.23 -21.17
C SER A 65 10.03 -11.84 -21.64
N GLN A 66 9.73 -11.66 -22.93
CA GLN A 66 9.24 -10.40 -23.48
C GLN A 66 7.81 -10.11 -22.98
N ARG A 67 6.95 -11.13 -22.93
CA ARG A 67 5.59 -11.01 -22.39
C ARG A 67 5.62 -10.63 -20.91
N LEU A 68 6.48 -11.29 -20.12
CA LEU A 68 6.73 -10.93 -18.73
C LEU A 68 7.25 -9.50 -18.60
N GLN A 69 8.18 -9.08 -19.45
CA GLN A 69 8.71 -7.71 -19.42
C GLN A 69 7.62 -6.67 -19.68
N VAL A 70 6.73 -6.87 -20.66
CA VAL A 70 5.60 -5.96 -20.91
C VAL A 70 4.70 -5.85 -19.67
N LEU A 71 4.42 -6.98 -18.99
CA LEU A 71 3.63 -6.98 -17.76
C LEU A 71 4.32 -6.17 -16.65
N LEU A 72 5.60 -6.45 -16.38
CA LEU A 72 6.34 -5.79 -15.29
C LEU A 72 6.58 -4.31 -15.56
N GLU A 73 6.88 -3.92 -16.81
CA GLU A 73 6.98 -2.51 -17.23
C GLU A 73 5.66 -1.75 -17.00
N SER A 74 4.53 -2.40 -17.32
CA SER A 74 3.19 -1.81 -17.11
C SER A 74 2.88 -1.58 -15.63
N LEU A 75 3.41 -2.45 -14.76
CA LEU A 75 3.27 -2.38 -13.30
C LEU A 75 4.42 -1.62 -12.61
N ARG A 76 5.39 -1.10 -13.38
CA ARG A 76 6.54 -0.33 -12.88
C ARG A 76 7.39 -1.07 -11.85
N VAL A 77 7.58 -2.37 -12.07
CA VAL A 77 8.45 -3.21 -11.26
C VAL A 77 9.44 -3.93 -12.16
N THR A 78 10.48 -4.50 -11.56
CA THR A 78 11.44 -5.35 -12.29
C THR A 78 11.33 -6.79 -11.80
N GLN A 79 11.81 -7.73 -12.61
CA GLN A 79 11.86 -9.13 -12.18
C GLN A 79 12.81 -9.31 -10.98
N ALA A 80 13.92 -8.56 -10.97
CA ALA A 80 14.89 -8.58 -9.89
C ALA A 80 14.27 -8.14 -8.54
N SER A 81 13.41 -7.11 -8.54
CA SER A 81 12.77 -6.65 -7.31
C SER A 81 11.80 -7.67 -6.69
N LEU A 82 11.25 -8.60 -7.49
CA LEU A 82 10.32 -9.62 -7.01
C LEU A 82 11.00 -10.96 -6.66
N SER A 83 12.29 -11.11 -6.98
CA SER A 83 13.05 -12.37 -6.85
C SER A 83 13.05 -12.97 -5.44
N ARG A 84 12.92 -12.13 -4.40
CA ARG A 84 12.89 -12.55 -2.98
C ARG A 84 11.53 -13.07 -2.52
N LEU A 85 10.51 -13.00 -3.38
CA LEU A 85 9.14 -13.36 -3.05
C LEU A 85 8.74 -14.68 -3.71
N PRO A 86 7.85 -15.46 -3.07
CA PRO A 86 7.19 -16.60 -3.72
C PRO A 86 6.51 -16.18 -5.03
N THR A 87 6.63 -17.01 -6.07
CA THR A 87 6.13 -16.71 -7.43
C THR A 87 4.63 -16.39 -7.49
N HIS A 88 3.82 -17.06 -6.67
CA HIS A 88 2.37 -16.80 -6.58
C HIS A 88 2.03 -15.40 -6.02
N LEU A 89 2.99 -14.70 -5.40
CA LEU A 89 2.83 -13.33 -4.91
C LEU A 89 3.38 -12.27 -5.86
N HIS A 90 4.06 -12.65 -6.93
CA HIS A 90 4.68 -11.68 -7.85
C HIS A 90 3.66 -10.73 -8.43
N LEU A 91 2.55 -11.23 -8.97
CA LEU A 91 1.50 -10.40 -9.57
C LEU A 91 0.75 -9.54 -8.53
N PRO A 92 0.26 -10.10 -7.39
CA PRO A 92 -0.33 -9.30 -6.32
C PRO A 92 0.57 -8.20 -5.77
N VAL A 93 1.85 -8.50 -5.54
CA VAL A 93 2.79 -7.51 -5.00
C VAL A 93 3.15 -6.47 -6.05
N ALA A 94 3.31 -6.84 -7.32
CA ALA A 94 3.49 -5.87 -8.41
C ALA A 94 2.31 -4.91 -8.54
N ALA A 95 1.07 -5.42 -8.50
CA ALA A 95 -0.13 -4.59 -8.49
C ALA A 95 -0.20 -3.67 -7.26
N THR A 96 0.24 -4.16 -6.10
CA THR A 96 0.30 -3.38 -4.85
C THR A 96 1.35 -2.27 -4.94
N CYS A 97 2.53 -2.52 -5.51
CA CYS A 97 3.54 -1.51 -5.77
C CYS A 97 2.99 -0.41 -6.68
N TYR A 98 2.34 -0.82 -7.78
CA TYR A 98 1.74 0.11 -8.72
C TYR A 98 0.67 1.00 -8.06
N TRP A 99 -0.24 0.38 -7.31
CA TRP A 99 -1.27 1.11 -6.55
C TRP A 99 -0.63 2.10 -5.58
N PHE A 100 0.34 1.68 -4.78
CA PHE A 100 0.98 2.53 -3.77
C PHE A 100 1.69 3.75 -4.40
N GLN A 101 2.23 3.61 -5.60
CA GLN A 101 2.87 4.70 -6.36
C GLN A 101 1.91 5.64 -7.10
N ARG A 102 0.70 5.16 -7.45
CA ARG A 102 -0.18 5.83 -8.43
C ARG A 102 -1.55 6.22 -7.88
N ALA A 103 -1.94 5.68 -6.73
CA ALA A 103 -3.21 6.01 -6.10
C ALA A 103 -3.28 7.48 -5.74
N THR A 104 -4.49 8.02 -5.79
CA THR A 104 -4.76 9.42 -5.45
C THR A 104 -6.07 9.45 -4.67
N PRO A 105 -6.06 9.79 -3.38
CA PRO A 105 -4.90 10.19 -2.58
C PRO A 105 -3.87 9.06 -2.39
N THR A 106 -2.64 9.40 -2.05
CA THR A 106 -1.59 8.42 -1.75
C THR A 106 -1.99 7.60 -0.54
N PRO A 107 -1.97 6.24 -0.61
CA PRO A 107 -2.33 5.41 0.52
C PRO A 107 -1.33 5.57 1.65
N ASP A 108 -1.81 5.62 2.89
CA ASP A 108 -0.92 5.63 4.04
C ASP A 108 -0.26 4.26 4.29
N MET A 109 0.73 4.26 5.16
CA MET A 109 1.47 3.07 5.55
C MET A 109 0.62 2.04 6.32
N GLY A 110 -0.41 2.48 7.03
CA GLY A 110 -1.34 1.62 7.76
C GLY A 110 -2.18 0.77 6.80
N LEU A 111 -2.70 1.39 5.74
CA LEU A 111 -3.42 0.71 4.65
C LEU A 111 -2.56 -0.35 3.99
N LEU A 112 -1.32 0.02 3.64
CA LEU A 112 -0.36 -0.91 3.04
C LEU A 112 -0.09 -2.11 3.95
N LYS A 113 0.21 -1.87 5.23
CA LYS A 113 0.50 -2.95 6.19
C LYS A 113 -0.71 -3.86 6.40
N ALA A 114 -1.92 -3.31 6.51
CA ALA A 114 -3.14 -4.10 6.66
C ALA A 114 -3.38 -5.02 5.45
N LEU A 115 -3.18 -4.49 4.25
CA LEU A 115 -3.28 -5.24 3.00
C LEU A 115 -2.23 -6.37 2.92
N VAL A 116 -0.97 -6.08 3.22
CA VAL A 116 0.12 -7.07 3.17
C VAL A 116 -0.07 -8.18 4.21
N LEU A 117 -0.56 -7.86 5.42
CA LEU A 117 -0.92 -8.87 6.42
C LEU A 117 -2.02 -9.81 5.92
N ASN A 118 -3.01 -9.29 5.21
CA ASN A 118 -4.08 -10.09 4.64
C ASN A 118 -3.57 -11.00 3.50
N MET A 119 -2.75 -10.45 2.59
CA MET A 119 -2.14 -11.21 1.50
C MET A 119 -1.21 -12.32 1.99
N GLY A 120 -0.43 -12.05 3.06
CA GLY A 120 0.51 -13.01 3.65
C GLY A 120 -0.16 -14.20 4.36
N GLY A 121 -1.50 -14.27 4.40
CA GLY A 121 -2.23 -15.43 4.95
C GLY A 121 -2.18 -15.59 6.47
N ALA A 122 -1.38 -14.78 7.17
CA ALA A 122 -1.09 -14.87 8.60
C ALA A 122 -2.33 -14.85 9.52
N LEU A 123 -3.47 -14.38 9.01
CA LEU A 123 -4.73 -14.26 9.79
C LEU A 123 -5.83 -15.23 9.40
N LYS A 124 -5.73 -15.97 8.28
CA LYS A 124 -6.84 -16.83 7.81
C LYS A 124 -7.20 -17.94 8.80
N GLN A 125 -6.29 -18.29 9.71
CA GLN A 125 -6.52 -19.26 10.78
C GLN A 125 -7.18 -18.67 12.04
N ARG A 126 -7.33 -17.34 12.14
CA ARG A 126 -7.78 -16.66 13.38
C ARG A 126 -9.19 -16.06 13.31
N THR A 127 -9.81 -15.98 12.14
CA THR A 127 -11.17 -15.41 11.98
C THR A 127 -12.33 -16.35 12.30
N ALA A 128 -12.06 -17.57 12.77
CA ALA A 128 -13.07 -18.33 13.52
C ALA A 128 -13.43 -17.66 14.87
N VAL A 129 -12.71 -16.62 15.28
CA VAL A 129 -12.88 -15.96 16.57
C VAL A 129 -13.30 -14.50 16.38
N GLN A 130 -14.53 -14.23 16.85
CA GLN A 130 -15.14 -12.93 17.15
C GLN A 130 -15.80 -12.17 15.99
N ASN A 131 -16.96 -12.69 15.55
CA ASN A 131 -18.11 -11.88 15.15
C ASN A 131 -18.58 -11.02 16.34
N GLN A 132 -17.80 -10.02 16.72
CA GLN A 132 -18.32 -8.92 17.52
C GLN A 132 -18.97 -7.96 16.52
N HIS A 133 -20.28 -8.13 16.33
CA HIS A 133 -21.14 -7.12 15.74
C HIS A 133 -20.99 -5.84 16.58
N THR A 134 -20.09 -4.97 16.14
CA THR A 134 -19.99 -3.61 16.63
C THR A 134 -20.53 -2.76 15.50
N ASP A 135 -21.42 -1.80 15.79
CA ASP A 135 -21.92 -0.88 14.76
C ASP A 135 -20.72 -0.22 14.09
N PHE A 136 -20.52 -0.55 12.82
CA PHE A 136 -19.31 -0.23 12.08
C PHE A 136 -19.55 1.02 11.25
N GLU A 137 -18.98 2.14 11.67
CA GLU A 137 -18.87 3.28 10.77
C GLU A 137 -17.80 2.97 9.71
N LEU A 138 -18.23 2.89 8.44
CA LEU A 138 -17.36 2.63 7.30
C LEU A 138 -16.56 3.89 7.00
N ASN A 139 -15.23 3.80 7.11
CA ASN A 139 -14.36 4.88 6.66
C ASN A 139 -14.31 4.86 5.12
N VAL A 140 -14.93 5.88 4.51
CA VAL A 140 -15.06 6.02 3.05
C VAL A 140 -13.70 6.11 2.36
N ASP A 141 -12.71 6.77 2.98
CA ASP A 141 -11.36 6.91 2.41
C ASP A 141 -10.63 5.55 2.35
N VAL A 142 -10.77 4.73 3.40
CA VAL A 142 -10.22 3.37 3.45
C VAL A 142 -10.88 2.50 2.39
N VAL A 143 -12.21 2.56 2.26
CA VAL A 143 -12.96 1.82 1.23
C VAL A 143 -12.49 2.24 -0.17
N HIS A 144 -12.37 3.55 -0.41
CA HIS A 144 -11.93 4.07 -1.68
C HIS A 144 -10.51 3.64 -2.05
N ALA A 145 -9.57 3.70 -1.09
CA ALA A 145 -8.19 3.28 -1.29
C ALA A 145 -8.10 1.79 -1.65
N PHE A 146 -8.87 0.92 -1.00
CA PHE A 146 -8.90 -0.50 -1.37
C PHE A 146 -9.64 -0.75 -2.69
N ASN A 147 -10.66 0.03 -3.03
CA ASN A 147 -11.28 -0.05 -4.36
C ASN A 147 -10.28 0.31 -5.47
N GLN A 148 -9.40 1.29 -5.24
CA GLN A 148 -8.30 1.61 -6.17
C GLN A 148 -7.34 0.43 -6.30
N TRP A 149 -6.94 -0.18 -5.18
CA TRP A 149 -6.07 -1.36 -5.20
C TRP A 149 -6.73 -2.54 -5.95
N GLN A 150 -8.00 -2.82 -5.67
CA GLN A 150 -8.76 -3.88 -6.34
C GLN A 150 -8.87 -3.62 -7.85
N ALA A 151 -9.06 -2.36 -8.26
CA ALA A 151 -9.06 -1.99 -9.68
C ALA A 151 -7.69 -2.24 -10.33
N CYS A 152 -6.59 -1.88 -9.65
CA CYS A 152 -5.23 -2.19 -10.08
C CYS A 152 -5.02 -3.70 -10.22
N LEU A 153 -5.33 -4.49 -9.18
CA LEU A 153 -5.18 -5.94 -9.21
C LEU A 153 -5.98 -6.58 -10.34
N LYS A 154 -7.26 -6.18 -10.50
CA LYS A 154 -8.13 -6.69 -11.57
C LYS A 154 -7.54 -6.43 -12.95
N ASP A 155 -7.14 -5.19 -13.23
CA ASP A 155 -6.60 -4.84 -14.54
C ASP A 155 -5.20 -5.45 -14.76
N SER A 156 -4.42 -5.68 -13.70
CA SER A 156 -3.17 -6.46 -13.75
C SER A 156 -3.42 -7.93 -14.11
N ILE A 157 -4.47 -8.56 -13.56
CA ILE A 157 -4.88 -9.93 -13.91
C ILE A 157 -5.30 -9.99 -15.38
N HIS A 158 -6.13 -9.05 -15.85
CA HIS A 158 -6.53 -9.01 -17.26
C HIS A 158 -5.33 -8.82 -18.19
N LEU A 159 -4.37 -7.97 -17.84
CA LEU A 159 -3.14 -7.82 -18.62
C LEU A 159 -2.30 -9.10 -18.61
N ASN A 160 -2.18 -9.77 -17.47
CA ASN A 160 -1.48 -11.06 -17.35
C ASN A 160 -2.13 -12.13 -18.24
N GLN A 161 -3.47 -12.22 -18.23
CA GLN A 161 -4.23 -13.14 -19.09
C GLN A 161 -4.04 -12.81 -20.57
N LEU A 162 -4.13 -11.53 -20.95
CA LEU A 162 -3.92 -11.11 -22.32
C LEU A 162 -2.50 -11.47 -22.82
N LEU A 163 -1.51 -11.39 -21.94
CA LEU A 163 -0.12 -11.73 -22.22
C LEU A 163 0.17 -13.23 -22.14
N ASP A 164 -0.86 -14.08 -22.15
CA ASP A 164 -0.74 -15.54 -22.07
C ASP A 164 0.00 -15.99 -20.79
N LEU A 165 -0.45 -15.43 -19.66
CA LEU A 165 -0.12 -15.83 -18.28
C LEU A 165 1.38 -15.92 -17.94
N PRO A 166 2.19 -14.86 -18.15
CA PRO A 166 3.61 -14.89 -17.83
C PRO A 166 3.89 -14.98 -16.32
N LEU A 167 2.91 -14.67 -15.47
CA LEU A 167 2.94 -14.92 -14.02
C LEU A 167 1.75 -15.80 -13.57
N PRO A 168 1.89 -16.55 -12.46
CA PRO A 168 0.79 -17.31 -11.88
C PRO A 168 -0.37 -16.39 -11.49
N GLU A 169 -1.59 -16.80 -11.84
CA GLU A 169 -2.80 -16.06 -11.47
C GLU A 169 -3.12 -16.26 -9.97
N PRO A 170 -3.37 -15.18 -9.21
CA PRO A 170 -3.67 -15.29 -7.79
C PRO A 170 -5.10 -15.78 -7.53
N CYS A 171 -5.26 -16.62 -6.49
CA CYS A 171 -6.60 -16.94 -5.98
C CYS A 171 -7.17 -15.74 -5.22
N VAL A 172 -8.02 -14.93 -5.88
CA VAL A 172 -8.56 -13.68 -5.32
C VAL A 172 -9.33 -13.91 -4.01
N ALA A 173 -10.09 -15.00 -3.91
CA ALA A 173 -10.83 -15.37 -2.69
C ALA A 173 -9.93 -15.63 -1.48
N GLN A 174 -8.70 -16.07 -1.73
CA GLN A 174 -7.69 -16.21 -0.70
C GLN A 174 -6.90 -14.90 -0.51
N LEU A 175 -6.69 -14.11 -1.55
CA LEU A 175 -5.82 -12.94 -1.49
C LEU A 175 -6.45 -11.78 -0.71
N TYR A 176 -7.77 -11.57 -0.85
CA TYR A 176 -8.45 -10.40 -0.30
C TYR A 176 -9.74 -10.76 0.42
N GLU A 177 -9.86 -10.29 1.66
CA GLU A 177 -11.10 -10.35 2.44
C GLU A 177 -11.40 -8.96 3.03
N GLY A 178 -12.40 -8.27 2.49
CA GLY A 178 -12.68 -6.87 2.82
C GLY A 178 -12.92 -6.64 4.31
N THR A 179 -13.77 -7.45 4.94
CA THR A 179 -14.06 -7.37 6.38
C THR A 179 -12.78 -7.43 7.22
N MET A 180 -11.90 -8.38 6.91
CA MET A 180 -10.61 -8.56 7.58
C MET A 180 -9.70 -7.34 7.39
N VAL A 181 -9.53 -6.86 6.16
CA VAL A 181 -8.62 -5.74 5.88
C VAL A 181 -9.10 -4.46 6.60
N HIS A 182 -10.41 -4.20 6.58
CA HIS A 182 -10.98 -3.05 7.29
C HIS A 182 -10.81 -3.15 8.81
N GLN A 183 -10.99 -4.35 9.39
CA GLN A 183 -10.70 -4.60 10.81
C GLN A 183 -9.22 -4.40 11.13
N LEU A 184 -8.32 -4.85 10.25
CA LEU A 184 -6.88 -4.67 10.40
C LEU A 184 -6.50 -3.19 10.43
N VAL A 185 -6.96 -2.38 9.48
CA VAL A 185 -6.67 -0.93 9.45
C VAL A 185 -7.01 -0.26 10.77
N ARG A 186 -8.20 -0.54 11.32
CA ARG A 186 -8.64 0.00 12.63
C ARG A 186 -7.80 -0.52 13.80
N THR A 187 -7.47 -1.82 13.78
CA THR A 187 -6.76 -2.46 14.90
C THR A 187 -5.28 -2.09 14.92
N MET A 188 -4.71 -1.80 13.75
CA MET A 188 -3.31 -1.42 13.55
C MET A 188 -2.97 0.00 14.00
N SER A 189 -3.97 0.85 14.31
CA SER A 189 -3.75 2.13 14.98
C SER A 189 -3.08 1.98 16.38
N SER A 190 -2.98 0.76 16.92
CA SER A 190 -2.20 0.44 18.13
C SER A 190 -1.02 -0.51 17.83
N ARG A 191 0.21 0.01 17.89
CA ARG A 191 1.49 -0.72 17.63
C ARG A 191 1.63 -2.02 18.44
N LYS A 192 1.06 -2.07 19.65
CA LYS A 192 1.05 -3.26 20.53
C LYS A 192 0.22 -4.41 19.95
N LYS A 193 -0.81 -4.13 19.14
CA LYS A 193 -1.70 -5.14 18.55
C LYS A 193 -1.11 -5.79 17.30
N LEU A 194 -0.32 -5.07 16.50
CA LEU A 194 0.39 -5.64 15.35
C LEU A 194 1.31 -6.81 15.74
N ARG A 195 2.08 -6.64 16.83
CA ARG A 195 2.91 -7.72 17.37
C ARG A 195 2.08 -8.92 17.80
N ASN A 196 0.86 -8.71 18.32
CA ASN A 196 -0.03 -9.82 18.66
C ASN A 196 -0.53 -10.59 17.42
N PHE A 197 -0.75 -9.90 16.30
CA PHE A 197 -1.09 -10.56 15.04
C PHE A 197 0.05 -11.40 14.48
N LEU A 198 1.28 -10.93 14.60
CA LEU A 198 2.49 -11.58 14.08
C LEU A 198 3.06 -12.67 15.03
N LYS A 199 2.51 -12.84 16.24
CA LYS A 199 3.07 -13.74 17.28
C LYS A 199 2.99 -15.25 16.99
N SER A 200 2.34 -15.69 15.91
CA SER A 200 2.01 -17.13 15.73
C SER A 200 2.84 -17.90 14.73
N ASP A 201 3.56 -17.26 13.80
CA ASP A 201 4.34 -17.99 12.81
C ASP A 201 5.53 -17.17 12.29
N ARG A 202 6.75 -17.68 12.50
CA ARG A 202 8.00 -17.02 12.09
C ARG A 202 8.06 -16.82 10.58
N ASP A 203 7.51 -17.74 9.79
CA ASP A 203 7.59 -17.68 8.35
C ASP A 203 6.59 -16.68 7.76
N SER A 204 5.38 -16.60 8.32
CA SER A 204 4.42 -15.53 8.05
C SER A 204 4.98 -14.14 8.39
N VAL A 205 5.70 -13.98 9.51
CA VAL A 205 6.35 -12.70 9.85
C VAL A 205 7.42 -12.33 8.84
N LYS A 206 8.31 -13.27 8.49
CA LYS A 206 9.35 -13.04 7.48
C LYS A 206 8.74 -12.69 6.13
N LEU A 207 7.70 -13.40 5.71
CA LEU A 207 7.02 -13.12 4.44
C LEU A 207 6.42 -11.72 4.44
N TYR A 208 5.72 -11.34 5.50
CA TYR A 208 5.19 -9.99 5.68
C TYR A 208 6.30 -8.92 5.60
N GLN A 209 7.41 -9.12 6.31
CA GLN A 209 8.56 -8.21 6.28
C GLN A 209 9.20 -8.11 4.88
N ASN A 210 9.36 -9.25 4.20
CA ASN A 210 9.92 -9.32 2.86
C ASN A 210 9.04 -8.61 1.82
N ILE A 211 7.71 -8.76 1.89
CA ILE A 211 6.80 -8.05 0.99
C ILE A 211 6.91 -6.53 1.25
N LEU A 212 6.91 -6.10 2.51
CA LEU A 212 7.05 -4.68 2.83
C LEU A 212 8.39 -4.11 2.36
N SER A 213 9.51 -4.81 2.59
CA SER A 213 10.82 -4.33 2.17
C SER A 213 10.90 -4.17 0.65
N VAL A 214 10.39 -5.14 -0.11
CA VAL A 214 10.30 -5.06 -1.58
C VAL A 214 9.49 -3.83 -2.02
N ILE A 215 8.30 -3.61 -1.43
CA ILE A 215 7.45 -2.46 -1.80
C ILE A 215 8.14 -1.13 -1.48
N HIS A 216 8.81 -1.04 -0.33
CA HIS A 216 9.56 0.14 0.07
C HIS A 216 10.75 0.44 -0.85
N GLU A 217 11.55 -0.57 -1.19
CA GLU A 217 12.69 -0.44 -2.10
C GLU A 217 12.25 0.07 -3.48
N ILE A 218 11.18 -0.52 -4.04
CA ILE A 218 10.64 -0.10 -5.34
C ILE A 218 10.12 1.34 -5.26
N ASN A 219 9.43 1.71 -4.18
CA ASN A 219 8.91 3.07 -4.01
C ASN A 219 10.05 4.10 -3.89
N ALA A 220 11.10 3.80 -3.12
CA ALA A 220 12.27 4.67 -2.99
C ALA A 220 12.98 4.92 -4.32
N GLN A 221 13.17 3.87 -5.13
CA GLN A 221 13.75 3.97 -6.48
C GLN A 221 12.91 4.85 -7.41
N SER A 222 11.58 4.72 -7.36
CA SER A 222 10.68 5.57 -8.15
C SER A 222 10.82 7.05 -7.76
N MET A 223 10.90 7.36 -6.47
CA MET A 223 11.05 8.75 -6.00
C MET A 223 12.40 9.36 -6.40
N ALA A 224 13.49 8.59 -6.30
CA ALA A 224 14.82 9.05 -6.74
C ALA A 224 14.84 9.41 -8.24
N SER A 225 14.21 8.57 -9.08
CA SER A 225 14.15 8.81 -10.53
C SER A 225 13.34 10.07 -10.92
N ALA A 226 12.32 10.43 -10.12
CA ALA A 226 11.51 11.63 -10.35
C ALA A 226 12.27 12.92 -9.99
N THR A 227 13.10 12.90 -8.95
CA THR A 227 13.92 14.06 -8.53
C THR A 227 15.00 14.38 -9.56
N SER A 228 15.65 13.37 -10.14
CA SER A 228 16.65 13.57 -11.20
C SER A 228 16.08 14.14 -12.49
N GLN A 229 14.81 13.86 -12.82
CA GLN A 229 14.14 14.42 -14.00
C GLN A 229 13.71 15.89 -13.82
N LYS A 230 13.43 16.34 -12.59
CA LYS A 230 13.14 17.76 -12.30
C LYS A 230 14.40 18.65 -12.35
N ALA A 231 15.58 18.10 -12.05
CA ALA A 231 16.84 18.84 -12.10
C ALA A 231 17.36 19.13 -13.53
N GLN A 232 16.79 18.48 -14.56
CA GLN A 232 17.20 18.65 -15.96
C GLN A 232 16.33 19.65 -16.76
N SER A 233 15.31 20.26 -16.15
CA SER A 233 14.59 21.40 -16.74
C SER A 233 15.18 22.73 -16.25
N SER A 234 16.26 23.18 -16.87
CA SER A 234 16.85 24.50 -16.61
C SER A 234 15.94 25.66 -17.08
N PRO A 235 15.97 26.83 -16.42
CA PRO A 235 15.07 27.94 -16.71
C PRO A 235 15.49 28.67 -17.99
N ARG A 236 14.54 28.85 -18.92
CA ARG A 236 14.73 29.73 -20.09
C ARG A 236 14.78 31.20 -19.63
N GLN A 237 15.88 31.87 -19.98
CA GLN A 237 16.11 33.31 -19.87
C GLN A 237 14.87 34.15 -20.21
N ARG A 238 14.45 35.04 -19.31
CA ARG A 238 13.52 36.13 -19.60
C ARG A 238 14.32 37.40 -19.90
N GLN A 239 14.12 37.99 -21.08
CA GLN A 239 14.56 39.35 -21.39
C GLN A 239 13.56 40.39 -20.82
N PRO A 240 14.00 41.60 -20.45
CA PRO A 240 13.18 42.56 -19.73
C PRO A 240 12.44 43.50 -20.69
N LEU A 241 11.15 43.76 -20.43
CA LEU A 241 10.38 44.79 -21.13
C LEU A 241 9.45 45.51 -20.15
N GLY A 242 9.84 46.75 -19.82
CA GLY A 242 9.04 47.96 -19.59
C GLY A 242 7.71 47.92 -18.82
N ASN A 243 7.75 48.50 -17.62
CA ASN A 243 6.82 49.47 -17.01
C ASN A 243 5.30 49.39 -17.32
N LEU A 244 4.50 49.01 -16.31
CA LEU A 244 3.21 49.66 -15.96
C LEU A 244 2.83 49.30 -14.49
N PRO A 245 2.16 50.19 -13.71
CA PRO A 245 2.42 50.35 -12.30
C PRO A 245 1.47 49.59 -11.37
N THR A 246 2.04 49.16 -10.25
CA THR A 246 1.55 49.32 -8.87
C THR A 246 0.03 49.32 -8.66
N ASN A 247 -0.62 48.14 -8.74
CA ASN A 247 -1.82 47.86 -7.92
C ASN A 247 -2.22 46.37 -7.82
N LEU A 248 -1.24 45.46 -7.76
CA LEU A 248 -1.47 44.05 -7.41
C LEU A 248 -0.52 43.51 -6.33
N HIS A 249 0.07 44.42 -5.53
CA HIS A 249 0.93 44.07 -4.40
C HIS A 249 0.19 43.89 -3.07
N GLN A 250 -1.12 43.62 -3.08
CA GLN A 250 -1.92 43.51 -1.85
C GLN A 250 -2.72 42.19 -1.72
N LEU A 251 -2.34 41.12 -2.41
CA LEU A 251 -2.93 39.79 -2.15
C LEU A 251 -1.97 38.68 -2.58
N PHE A 252 -0.95 38.43 -1.73
CA PHE A 252 -0.22 37.17 -1.50
C PHE A 252 1.24 37.46 -1.09
N ILE A 253 1.48 37.88 0.16
CA ILE A 253 2.70 37.55 0.92
C ILE A 253 2.33 37.61 2.41
N VAL A 254 1.88 36.48 2.96
CA VAL A 254 2.25 36.04 4.30
C VAL A 254 2.46 34.53 4.17
N CYS A 255 3.55 34.04 4.76
CA CYS A 255 4.02 32.65 4.78
C CYS A 255 4.95 32.26 3.62
N ASP A 256 6.16 32.81 3.64
CA ASP A 256 7.37 31.99 3.45
C ASP A 256 8.33 32.38 4.57
N ASP A 257 8.60 31.42 5.46
CA ASP A 257 9.82 31.22 6.25
C ASP A 257 9.49 30.13 7.28
N GLU A 258 9.81 28.87 6.95
CA GLU A 258 10.11 27.74 7.86
C GLU A 258 9.99 26.38 7.13
N GLN A 259 10.63 26.26 5.97
CA GLN A 259 10.64 24.99 5.24
C GLN A 259 12.04 24.63 4.75
N ASP A 260 13.02 24.65 5.67
CA ASP A 260 14.37 24.12 5.40
C ASP A 260 15.03 23.38 6.58
N GLU A 261 14.32 23.14 7.70
CA GLU A 261 14.89 22.37 8.83
C GLU A 261 14.27 20.98 9.07
N CYS A 262 13.18 20.61 8.38
CA CYS A 262 12.48 19.35 8.66
C CYS A 262 13.01 18.13 7.88
N GLU A 263 13.79 18.31 6.81
CA GLU A 263 14.23 17.19 5.96
C GLU A 263 15.49 16.48 6.47
N ARG A 264 16.36 17.14 7.25
CA ARG A 264 17.55 16.50 7.83
C ARG A 264 17.26 15.66 9.07
N PHE A 265 16.22 15.99 9.83
CA PHE A 265 15.85 15.26 11.06
C PHE A 265 15.11 13.92 10.84
N SER A 266 14.71 13.61 9.59
CA SER A 266 13.93 12.41 9.29
C SER A 266 14.77 11.20 8.91
N ALA A 267 15.97 11.41 8.36
CA ALA A 267 16.89 10.34 7.96
C ALA A 267 17.62 9.75 9.17
N ASP A 268 18.17 10.61 10.04
CA ASP A 268 18.90 10.18 11.24
C ASP A 268 18.02 9.38 12.21
N LYS A 269 16.72 9.71 12.28
CA LYS A 269 15.75 9.00 13.13
C LYS A 269 15.36 7.62 12.59
N ALA A 270 15.40 7.43 11.28
CA ALA A 270 15.12 6.13 10.66
C ALA A 270 16.32 5.17 10.79
N GLU A 271 17.54 5.69 10.86
CA GLU A 271 18.77 4.93 11.06
C GLU A 271 18.99 4.60 12.56
N GLU A 272 18.66 5.52 13.49
CA GLU A 272 18.61 5.24 14.94
C GLU A 272 17.54 4.18 15.30
N ASP A 273 16.35 4.23 14.68
CA ASP A 273 15.29 3.23 14.92
C ASP A 273 15.67 1.82 14.46
N LEU A 274 16.63 1.68 13.54
CA LEU A 274 17.19 0.39 13.10
C LEU A 274 18.35 -0.08 13.98
N GLN A 275 19.16 0.83 14.53
CA GLN A 275 20.26 0.49 15.45
C GLN A 275 19.77 0.13 16.86
N PHE A 276 18.67 0.71 17.35
CA PHE A 276 18.11 0.38 18.67
C PHE A 276 17.49 -1.02 18.78
N ASP A 277 17.20 -1.70 17.67
CA ASP A 277 16.68 -3.07 17.66
C ASP A 277 17.78 -4.13 17.89
N ASP A 278 19.06 -3.81 17.69
CA ASP A 278 20.18 -4.75 17.86
C ASP A 278 20.81 -4.69 19.28
N GLU A 279 20.75 -3.55 19.96
CA GLU A 279 21.47 -3.32 21.23
C GLU A 279 20.73 -3.83 22.50
N LEU A 280 19.47 -4.26 22.40
CA LEU A 280 18.70 -4.80 23.55
C LEU A 280 18.71 -6.33 23.65
N SER A 281 19.59 -7.01 22.91
CA SER A 281 19.80 -8.47 23.01
C SER A 281 20.83 -8.86 24.08
N LEU A 282 20.88 -8.17 25.22
CA LEU A 282 21.73 -8.52 26.36
C LEU A 282 20.92 -8.96 27.59
N ARG A 283 20.64 -10.27 27.60
CA ARG A 283 20.78 -11.20 28.73
C ARG A 283 20.52 -10.63 30.14
N THR A 284 19.28 -10.76 30.63
CA THR A 284 19.01 -10.77 32.08
C THR A 284 18.44 -12.12 32.52
N ARG A 285 19.33 -12.92 33.12
CA ARG A 285 19.02 -14.06 34.01
C ARG A 285 18.97 -13.50 35.44
N TYR A 286 18.14 -14.09 36.32
CA TYR A 286 17.94 -13.80 37.78
C TYR A 286 17.05 -12.56 38.09
N LYS A 287 16.03 -12.55 38.97
CA LYS A 287 15.53 -13.44 40.04
C LYS A 287 13.99 -13.39 40.08
N ALA A 288 13.34 -14.55 40.11
CA ALA A 288 11.93 -14.67 40.51
C ALA A 288 11.85 -15.45 41.83
N LYS A 289 11.87 -14.74 42.96
CA LYS A 289 11.56 -15.34 44.27
C LYS A 289 11.13 -14.28 45.28
N GLU A 290 10.00 -13.59 45.06
CA GLU A 290 9.30 -12.92 46.18
C GLU A 290 7.87 -12.42 45.88
N ARG A 291 7.06 -13.13 45.10
CA ARG A 291 5.61 -12.81 44.98
C ARG A 291 4.66 -14.01 45.03
N ASN A 292 5.16 -15.22 45.29
CA ASN A 292 4.35 -16.44 45.19
C ASN A 292 3.76 -16.96 46.52
N ASN A 293 3.87 -16.21 47.62
CA ASN A 293 3.36 -16.65 48.94
C ASN A 293 2.08 -15.94 49.41
N ARG A 294 1.39 -15.18 48.55
CA ARG A 294 0.14 -14.48 48.93
C ARG A 294 -1.13 -15.04 48.31
N CYS A 295 -1.08 -16.17 47.62
CA CYS A 295 -2.27 -16.79 47.00
C CYS A 295 -2.53 -18.25 47.43
N ASN A 296 -2.01 -18.67 48.59
CA ASN A 296 -2.34 -19.98 49.17
C ASN A 296 -2.79 -19.81 50.62
N LYS A 297 -4.07 -19.46 50.79
CA LYS A 297 -4.94 -19.74 51.95
C LYS A 297 -6.30 -19.06 51.69
N PRO A 298 -7.32 -19.78 51.16
CA PRO A 298 -8.69 -19.36 51.34
C PRO A 298 -9.08 -19.70 52.78
N GLU A 299 -9.91 -18.85 53.41
CA GLU A 299 -10.46 -18.92 54.78
C GLU A 299 -9.92 -17.78 55.66
N LEU A 300 -10.85 -17.08 56.32
CA LEU A 300 -10.68 -15.84 57.10
C LEU A 300 -10.78 -14.52 56.32
N SER A 301 -11.92 -14.31 55.68
CA SER A 301 -12.43 -12.95 55.40
C SER A 301 -13.96 -12.94 55.51
N ARG A 302 -14.46 -13.33 56.69
CA ARG A 302 -15.85 -13.11 57.09
C ARG A 302 -15.91 -13.15 58.61
N LYS A 303 -15.83 -11.97 59.22
CA LYS A 303 -16.33 -11.57 60.56
C LYS A 303 -15.43 -10.48 61.15
N GLN A 304 -15.57 -9.25 60.67
CA GLN A 304 -15.26 -8.10 61.52
C GLN A 304 -15.98 -6.82 61.06
N GLU A 305 -17.28 -6.89 60.83
CA GLU A 305 -18.15 -5.71 60.83
C GLU A 305 -19.45 -6.13 61.52
N LEU A 306 -19.49 -5.94 62.84
CA LEU A 306 -20.67 -5.89 63.72
C LEU A 306 -20.17 -6.10 65.16
N ARG A 307 -19.71 -5.03 65.80
CA ARG A 307 -19.73 -4.84 67.25
C ARG A 307 -19.32 -3.40 67.55
N GLY A 308 -20.33 -2.55 67.66
CA GLY A 308 -20.17 -1.15 68.00
C GLY A 308 -21.52 -0.50 68.26
N LEU A 309 -22.35 -1.12 69.12
CA LEU A 309 -23.44 -0.46 69.83
C LEU A 309 -23.97 -1.39 70.93
N ASN A 310 -24.15 -0.80 72.13
CA ASN A 310 -24.62 -1.34 73.41
C ASN A 310 -23.49 -1.99 74.27
N PHE A 311 -23.21 -1.57 75.50
CA PHE A 311 -24.08 -1.08 76.59
C PHE A 311 -23.33 -0.15 77.56
N LEU A 312 -23.97 0.96 77.98
CA LEU A 312 -24.44 1.27 79.34
C LEU A 312 -24.99 2.71 79.39
#